data_AF-A0A4U3LVK1-F1
#
_entry.id   AF-A0A4U3LVK1-F1
#
_cell.length_a   1.000
_cell.length_b   1.000
_cell.length_c   1.000
_cell.angle_alpha   90.00
_cell.angle_beta   90.00
_cell.angle_gamma   90.00
#
_symmetry.space_group_name_H-M   'P 1'
#
loop_
_entity.id
_entity.type
_entity.pdbx_description
1 polymer ?
#
loop_
_entity_poly.entity_id
_entity_poly.type
_entity_poly.pdbx_seq_one_letter_code
_entity_poly.pdbx_strand_id
1 'polypeptide(L)'
;MRLIDRLRGRIASQRPKPAHAAAAPTIQMLGGHEDLEVVGESNYQPALWEICGRQLGQRVRHPIVGVLVPEPQNPYDSNAIAVFVEGHIVGYLDRQTASLYIQGLHELMASSGAYIALDGVVVGGGHRTDGPGRLGIWLEHDPRDFGLQRTFPMPGGRPVPETGAMRTGFSEAWLTDAEDDSYDLSWFDELPEADRPAIAMLRGLLATDPDPIDRHFQFAELEARLYRCRDLYDSALDEFDGACKQHDAEMETICEAFMVKWSKVPLLETYRQMAIRQQKKKDWNACLWWAERGLALYGDAAAREDAVEDLLKRRNRARQKLEAVPLAKSKSPVVPVGSASSVVVVAARASAPADLEILVCGRCNGEFERLRVRGRKPQLCPSCRAASA
;
A
#
# COMPACT_ATOMS: atom_id res chain seq x y z
N MET A 1 71.63 -22.05 34.79
CA MET A 1 70.24 -21.60 35.03
C MET A 1 69.95 -20.39 34.13
N ARG A 2 68.97 -20.55 33.24
CA ARG A 2 67.98 -19.57 32.78
C ARG A 2 68.40 -18.21 32.18
N LEU A 3 68.04 -18.06 30.89
CA LEU A 3 67.23 -16.99 30.27
C LEU A 3 67.87 -15.58 30.19
N ILE A 4 67.93 -14.85 29.07
CA ILE A 4 66.92 -14.59 28.03
C ILE A 4 67.63 -14.31 26.69
N ASP A 5 67.07 -14.88 25.62
CA ASP A 5 67.53 -14.81 24.24
C ASP A 5 66.84 -13.66 23.46
N ARG A 6 67.68 -12.94 22.71
CA ARG A 6 67.55 -12.67 21.25
C ARG A 6 66.34 -11.95 20.63
N LEU A 7 66.73 -10.83 20.00
CA LEU A 7 66.59 -10.48 18.57
C LEU A 7 65.35 -9.71 18.09
N ARG A 8 65.64 -8.43 17.80
CA ARG A 8 65.05 -7.58 16.76
C ARG A 8 64.84 -8.36 15.44
N GLY A 9 63.58 -8.59 15.08
CA GLY A 9 63.15 -9.00 13.74
C GLY A 9 62.48 -7.84 13.00
N ARG A 10 63.02 -7.48 11.84
CA ARG A 10 62.44 -6.54 10.87
C ARG A 10 61.07 -7.06 10.41
N ILE A 11 59.99 -6.32 10.65
CA ILE A 11 58.71 -6.54 9.97
C ILE A 11 58.73 -5.68 8.71
N ALA A 12 59.02 -6.33 7.58
CA ALA A 12 58.83 -5.76 6.27
C ALA A 12 57.32 -5.54 6.03
N SER A 13 57.01 -4.36 5.51
CA SER A 13 55.72 -3.90 5.02
C SER A 13 55.14 -4.86 3.97
N GLN A 14 54.26 -5.76 4.39
CA GLN A 14 53.33 -6.42 3.47
C GLN A 14 52.08 -5.57 3.34
N ARG A 15 52.04 -4.80 2.26
CA ARG A 15 50.86 -4.15 1.71
C ARG A 15 49.81 -5.25 1.48
N PRO A 16 48.60 -5.19 2.06
CA PRO A 16 47.59 -6.20 1.80
C PRO A 16 47.29 -6.21 0.29
N LYS A 17 47.37 -7.41 -0.32
CA LYS A 17 46.88 -7.66 -1.68
C LYS A 17 45.45 -7.12 -1.78
N PRO A 18 45.07 -6.42 -2.87
CA PRO A 18 43.66 -6.13 -3.08
C PRO A 18 42.95 -7.47 -3.12
N ALA A 19 42.01 -7.65 -2.19
CA ALA A 19 41.03 -8.72 -2.26
C ALA A 19 40.47 -8.73 -3.68
N HIS A 20 40.27 -9.93 -4.22
CA HIS A 20 39.53 -10.12 -5.47
C HIS A 20 38.39 -9.11 -5.53
N ALA A 21 38.34 -8.34 -6.62
CA ALA A 21 37.14 -7.60 -6.96
C ALA A 21 36.01 -8.62 -6.91
N ALA A 22 35.24 -8.62 -5.83
CA ALA A 22 34.08 -9.47 -5.69
C ALA A 22 33.22 -9.13 -6.90
N ALA A 23 33.03 -10.11 -7.80
CA ALA A 23 32.08 -9.95 -8.87
C ALA A 23 30.78 -9.47 -8.22
N ALA A 24 30.21 -8.37 -8.72
CA ALA A 24 28.97 -7.85 -8.18
C ALA A 24 27.95 -9.00 -8.12
N PRO A 25 27.22 -9.17 -7.00
CA PRO A 25 26.25 -10.24 -6.89
C PRO A 25 25.32 -10.17 -8.10
N THR A 26 25.21 -11.28 -8.84
CA THR A 26 24.31 -11.34 -9.98
C THR A 26 22.90 -11.32 -9.43
N ILE A 27 22.03 -10.50 -10.02
CA ILE A 27 20.63 -10.35 -9.61
C ILE A 27 19.76 -10.91 -10.72
N GLN A 28 18.79 -11.75 -10.35
CA GLN A 28 17.72 -12.20 -11.21
C GLN A 28 16.42 -11.49 -10.82
N MET A 29 15.86 -10.75 -11.77
CA MET A 29 14.55 -10.14 -11.60
C MET A 29 13.45 -11.19 -11.82
N LEU A 30 12.54 -11.28 -10.86
CA LEU A 30 11.26 -11.96 -11.01
C LEU A 30 10.15 -10.91 -10.97
N GLY A 31 9.11 -11.14 -11.76
CA GLY A 31 7.96 -10.26 -11.84
C GLY A 31 6.76 -10.84 -11.09
N GLY A 32 5.64 -10.14 -11.18
CA GLY A 32 4.36 -10.62 -10.69
C GLY A 32 3.41 -9.48 -10.42
N HIS A 33 2.25 -9.81 -9.86
CA HIS A 33 1.16 -8.86 -9.64
C HIS A 33 0.52 -9.00 -8.26
N GLU A 34 1.01 -9.93 -7.43
CA GLU A 34 0.57 -10.05 -6.04
C GLU A 34 1.47 -9.19 -5.15
N ASP A 35 0.83 -8.44 -4.25
CA ASP A 35 1.52 -7.56 -3.30
C ASP A 35 2.18 -8.42 -2.22
N LEU A 36 3.49 -8.24 -2.05
CA LEU A 36 4.27 -8.79 -0.94
C LEU A 36 4.60 -7.66 0.03
N GLU A 37 4.06 -7.77 1.24
CA GLU A 37 4.24 -6.77 2.29
C GLU A 37 5.66 -6.83 2.86
N VAL A 38 6.28 -5.66 3.02
CA VAL A 38 7.53 -5.51 3.76
C VAL A 38 7.19 -4.91 5.11
N VAL A 39 7.72 -5.48 6.19
CA VAL A 39 7.47 -5.03 7.57
C VAL A 39 8.73 -4.49 8.23
N GLY A 40 8.53 -3.75 9.32
CA GLY A 40 9.61 -3.17 10.12
C GLY A 40 10.23 -1.92 9.49
N GLU A 41 9.60 -1.35 8.45
CA GLU A 41 10.13 -0.20 7.71
C GLU A 41 10.21 1.06 8.57
N SER A 42 9.50 1.09 9.70
CA SER A 42 9.63 2.14 10.72
C SER A 42 11.06 2.31 11.22
N ASN A 43 11.83 1.23 11.28
CA ASN A 43 13.22 1.25 11.72
C ASN A 43 14.18 1.72 10.61
N TYR A 44 13.70 1.75 9.36
CA TYR A 44 14.49 2.04 8.16
C TYR A 44 14.01 3.30 7.42
N GLN A 45 13.21 4.14 8.06
CA GLN A 45 12.76 5.42 7.50
C GLN A 45 13.92 6.30 6.96
N PRO A 46 15.07 6.43 7.65
CA PRO A 46 16.19 7.20 7.11
C PRO A 46 16.69 6.67 5.75
N ALA A 47 16.83 5.35 5.60
CA ALA A 47 17.24 4.71 4.36
C ALA A 47 16.20 4.91 3.25
N LEU A 48 14.91 4.79 3.58
CA LEU A 48 13.83 5.02 2.64
C LEU A 48 13.78 6.44 2.09
N TRP A 49 13.98 7.43 2.96
CA TRP A 49 14.07 8.82 2.56
C TRP A 49 15.32 9.10 1.70
N GLU A 50 16.42 8.40 1.95
CA GLU A 50 17.64 8.50 1.16
C GLU A 50 17.42 7.98 -0.27
N ILE A 51 16.88 6.77 -0.41
CA ILE A 51 16.50 6.17 -1.71
C ILE A 51 15.57 7.12 -2.49
N CYS A 52 14.62 7.75 -1.81
CA CYS A 52 13.65 8.64 -2.44
C CYS A 52 14.16 10.08 -2.69
N GLY A 53 15.45 10.37 -2.47
CA GLY A 53 16.05 11.67 -2.78
C GLY A 53 15.88 12.77 -1.73
N ARG A 54 15.68 12.41 -0.45
CA ARG A 54 15.71 13.27 0.75
C ARG A 54 14.80 14.52 0.73
N GLN A 55 13.58 14.39 0.20
CA GLN A 55 12.56 15.44 0.32
C GLN A 55 11.52 15.10 1.40
N LEU A 56 11.92 15.25 2.67
CA LEU A 56 11.03 15.02 3.82
C LEU A 56 9.72 15.83 3.72
N GLY A 57 8.61 15.17 3.99
CA GLY A 57 7.28 15.79 4.04
C GLY A 57 6.59 15.96 2.69
N GLN A 58 7.20 15.55 1.57
CA GLN A 58 6.49 15.40 0.30
C GLN A 58 5.88 14.01 0.18
N ARG A 59 4.80 13.89 -0.59
CA ARG A 59 4.19 12.59 -0.88
C ARG A 59 5.06 11.88 -1.91
N VAL A 60 5.53 10.70 -1.55
CA VAL A 60 6.44 9.90 -2.37
C VAL A 60 5.66 8.73 -2.98
N ARG A 61 5.92 8.48 -4.27
CA ARG A 61 5.65 7.23 -4.97
C ARG A 61 6.86 6.98 -5.85
N HIS A 62 7.74 6.08 -5.43
CA HIS A 62 9.02 5.84 -6.08
C HIS A 62 9.14 4.35 -6.40
N PRO A 63 9.18 3.95 -7.70
CA PRO A 63 9.47 2.57 -8.08
C PRO A 63 10.85 2.16 -7.58
N ILE A 64 10.97 0.95 -7.06
CA ILE A 64 12.22 0.39 -6.55
C ILE A 64 12.38 -1.05 -7.02
N VAL A 65 13.60 -1.57 -6.87
CA VAL A 65 13.92 -2.99 -7.01
C VAL A 65 14.37 -3.49 -5.64
N GLY A 66 13.60 -4.42 -5.06
CA GLY A 66 13.87 -5.03 -3.77
C GLY A 66 14.57 -6.37 -3.93
N VAL A 67 15.78 -6.51 -3.40
CA VAL A 67 16.55 -7.76 -3.38
C VAL A 67 16.26 -8.53 -2.10
N LEU A 68 15.84 -9.79 -2.23
CA LEU A 68 15.57 -10.67 -1.09
C LEU A 68 16.88 -11.34 -0.63
N VAL A 69 17.20 -11.18 0.66
CA VAL A 69 18.44 -11.70 1.25
C VAL A 69 18.12 -12.53 2.50
N PRO A 70 18.31 -13.86 2.46
CA PRO A 70 18.21 -14.71 3.64
C PRO A 70 19.23 -14.33 4.73
N GLU A 71 18.78 -14.25 5.98
CA GLU A 71 19.64 -14.05 7.16
C GLU A 71 19.53 -15.22 8.15
N PRO A 72 20.09 -16.41 7.83
CA PRO A 72 19.96 -17.59 8.69
C PRO A 72 20.64 -17.46 10.06
N GLN A 73 21.52 -16.46 10.24
CA GLN A 73 22.15 -16.13 11.52
C GLN A 73 21.44 -15.00 12.27
N ASN A 74 20.27 -14.54 11.81
CA ASN A 74 19.52 -13.50 12.50
C ASN A 74 19.06 -14.01 13.88
N PRO A 75 19.32 -13.26 14.97
CA PRO A 75 19.07 -13.73 16.34
C PRO A 75 17.58 -13.82 16.70
N TYR A 76 16.69 -13.19 15.93
CA TYR A 76 15.25 -13.15 16.20
C TYR A 76 14.48 -14.21 15.42
N ASP A 77 14.91 -14.50 14.19
CA ASP A 77 14.28 -15.46 13.30
C ASP A 77 15.30 -16.05 12.32
N SER A 78 15.53 -17.36 12.39
CA SER A 78 16.45 -18.07 11.48
C SER A 78 15.94 -18.15 10.04
N ASN A 79 14.66 -17.84 9.81
CA ASN A 79 14.05 -17.78 8.48
C ASN A 79 13.98 -16.34 7.94
N ALA A 80 14.55 -15.36 8.64
CA ALA A 80 14.43 -13.95 8.26
C ALA A 80 14.90 -13.72 6.82
N ILE A 81 14.07 -13.01 6.06
CA ILE A 81 14.40 -12.53 4.72
C ILE A 81 14.42 -11.01 4.76
N ALA A 82 15.62 -10.44 4.68
CA ALA A 82 15.81 -9.00 4.59
C ALA A 82 15.52 -8.51 3.17
N VAL A 83 14.91 -7.33 3.07
CA VAL A 83 14.69 -6.65 1.80
C VAL A 83 15.71 -5.53 1.66
N PHE A 84 16.53 -5.61 0.61
CA PHE A 84 17.52 -4.61 0.27
C PHE A 84 17.11 -3.78 -0.94
N VAL A 85 17.28 -2.46 -0.86
CA VAL A 85 17.09 -1.53 -1.99
C VAL A 85 18.31 -0.65 -2.08
N GLU A 86 18.95 -0.58 -3.25
CA GLU A 86 20.18 0.20 -3.48
C GLU A 86 21.27 -0.04 -2.39
N GLY A 87 21.40 -1.28 -1.93
CA GLY A 87 22.39 -1.67 -0.91
C GLY A 87 21.99 -1.36 0.54
N HIS A 88 20.79 -0.82 0.79
CA HIS A 88 20.27 -0.54 2.12
C HIS A 88 19.21 -1.55 2.52
N ILE A 89 19.25 -2.04 3.76
CA ILE A 89 18.12 -2.76 4.35
C ILE A 89 16.98 -1.77 4.54
N VAL A 90 15.81 -2.11 4.01
CA VAL A 90 14.62 -1.26 4.09
C VAL A 90 13.48 -1.89 4.89
N GLY A 91 13.61 -3.18 5.21
CA GLY A 91 12.67 -3.95 6.02
C GLY A 91 12.91 -5.44 5.87
N TYR A 92 11.95 -6.23 6.31
CA TYR A 92 11.96 -7.69 6.20
C TYR A 92 10.62 -8.17 5.67
N LEU A 93 10.58 -9.39 5.14
CA LEU A 93 9.30 -10.10 5.10
C LEU A 93 8.87 -10.43 6.53
N ASP A 94 7.57 -10.43 6.80
CA ASP A 94 7.09 -10.87 8.10
C ASP A 94 7.47 -12.33 8.35
N ARG A 95 7.54 -12.73 9.61
CA ARG A 95 8.06 -14.05 10.02
C ARG A 95 7.30 -15.22 9.38
N GLN A 96 5.99 -15.11 9.21
CA GLN A 96 5.19 -16.19 8.63
C GLN A 96 5.49 -16.28 7.14
N THR A 97 5.38 -15.17 6.41
CA THR A 97 5.72 -15.12 4.99
C THR A 97 7.17 -15.56 4.76
N ALA A 98 8.14 -15.06 5.52
CA ALA A 98 9.53 -15.44 5.38
C ALA A 98 9.74 -16.96 5.49
N SER A 99 9.07 -17.62 6.43
CA SER A 99 9.14 -19.08 6.60
C SER A 99 8.58 -19.87 5.41
N LEU A 100 7.61 -19.33 4.67
CA LEU A 100 7.07 -19.95 3.46
C LEU A 100 8.02 -19.78 2.28
N TYR A 101 8.61 -18.58 2.16
CA TYR A 101 9.40 -18.20 0.99
C TYR A 101 10.86 -18.70 1.07
N ILE A 102 11.39 -18.94 2.27
CA ILE A 102 12.83 -19.20 2.48
C ILE A 102 13.35 -20.40 1.68
N GLN A 103 12.58 -21.47 1.60
CA GLN A 103 13.00 -22.69 0.88
C GLN A 103 13.04 -22.45 -0.64
N GLY A 104 11.96 -21.91 -1.21
CA GLY A 104 11.91 -21.58 -2.63
C GLY A 104 12.94 -20.53 -3.03
N LEU A 105 13.17 -19.53 -2.18
CA LEU A 105 14.21 -18.52 -2.38
C LEU A 105 15.60 -19.17 -2.41
N HIS A 106 15.91 -20.09 -1.51
CA HIS A 106 17.18 -20.82 -1.53
C HIS A 106 17.35 -21.66 -2.81
N GLU A 107 16.31 -22.35 -3.26
CA GLU A 107 16.33 -23.15 -4.49
C GLU A 107 16.54 -22.28 -5.74
N LEU A 108 15.84 -21.15 -5.81
CA LEU A 108 16.02 -20.16 -6.88
C LEU A 108 17.44 -19.60 -6.89
N MET A 109 17.98 -19.22 -5.74
CA MET A 109 19.34 -18.68 -5.65
C MET A 109 20.41 -19.73 -5.99
N ALA A 110 20.20 -20.99 -5.56
CA ALA A 110 21.13 -22.07 -5.85
C ALA A 110 21.12 -22.47 -7.34
N SER A 111 19.94 -22.49 -7.97
CA SER A 111 19.79 -22.87 -9.38
C SER A 111 20.24 -21.77 -10.35
N SER A 112 20.00 -20.51 -10.02
CA SER A 112 20.39 -19.36 -10.84
C SER A 112 21.83 -18.89 -10.58
N GLY A 113 22.38 -19.17 -9.39
CA GLY A 113 23.63 -18.57 -8.91
C GLY A 113 23.51 -17.05 -8.68
N ALA A 114 22.29 -16.53 -8.56
CA ALA A 114 21.98 -15.12 -8.44
C ALA A 114 21.08 -14.84 -7.22
N TYR A 115 21.10 -13.60 -6.71
CA TYR A 115 20.10 -13.14 -5.77
C TYR A 115 18.79 -12.84 -6.50
N ILE A 116 17.67 -13.05 -5.82
CA ILE A 116 16.34 -12.78 -6.37
C ILE A 116 15.93 -11.36 -6.03
N ALA A 117 15.46 -10.63 -7.04
CA ALA A 117 14.93 -9.30 -6.89
C ALA A 117 13.53 -9.17 -7.49
N LEU A 118 12.74 -8.30 -6.87
CA LEU A 118 11.35 -8.05 -7.20
C LEU A 118 11.16 -6.56 -7.50
N ASP A 119 10.28 -6.25 -8.43
CA ASP A 119 9.79 -4.89 -8.59
C ASP A 119 9.00 -4.47 -7.35
N GLY A 120 9.00 -3.19 -7.05
CA GLY A 120 8.25 -2.67 -5.92
C GLY A 120 8.07 -1.18 -5.95
N VAL A 121 7.44 -0.66 -4.92
CA VAL A 121 7.16 0.77 -4.80
C VAL A 121 7.28 1.24 -3.36
N VAL A 122 8.09 2.29 -3.16
CA VAL A 122 8.04 3.08 -1.92
C VAL A 122 6.89 4.07 -2.04
N VAL A 123 5.99 4.04 -1.08
CA VAL A 123 4.83 4.95 -1.02
C VAL A 123 4.70 5.57 0.36
N GLY A 124 4.22 6.81 0.42
CA GLY A 124 3.92 7.46 1.69
C GLY A 124 4.41 8.89 1.76
N GLY A 125 4.89 9.31 2.92
CA GLY A 125 5.36 10.68 3.12
C GLY A 125 4.21 11.67 3.28
N GLY A 126 4.46 12.92 2.88
CA GLY A 126 3.54 14.04 3.08
C GLY A 126 3.70 14.68 4.46
N HIS A 127 3.17 15.89 4.62
CA HIS A 127 3.11 16.56 5.92
C HIS A 127 1.82 16.16 6.63
N ARG A 128 1.93 15.63 7.84
CA ARG A 128 0.81 15.37 8.75
C ARG A 128 0.89 16.35 9.92
N THR A 129 -0.19 16.49 10.68
CA THR A 129 -0.26 17.39 11.84
C THR A 129 0.71 17.01 12.96
N ASP A 130 1.14 15.75 12.98
CA ASP A 130 2.05 15.12 13.94
C ASP A 130 3.49 14.92 13.39
N GLY A 131 3.78 15.41 12.17
CA GLY A 131 5.12 15.36 11.58
C GLY A 131 5.15 14.83 10.14
N PRO A 132 6.35 14.56 9.59
CA PRO A 132 6.48 13.96 8.27
C PRO A 132 5.89 12.54 8.28
N GLY A 133 5.00 12.26 7.33
CA GLY A 133 4.43 10.93 7.15
C GLY A 133 5.52 9.89 6.88
N ARG A 134 5.31 8.66 7.35
CA ARG A 134 6.23 7.55 7.11
C ARG A 134 6.11 7.02 5.68
N LEU A 135 7.16 6.39 5.21
CA LEU A 135 7.24 5.66 3.95
C LEU A 135 7.05 4.16 4.24
N GLY A 136 6.30 3.46 3.39
CA GLY A 136 6.16 2.00 3.40
C GLY A 136 6.55 1.42 2.05
N ILE A 137 6.77 0.11 2.00
CA ILE A 137 7.23 -0.61 0.81
C ILE A 137 6.31 -1.78 0.50
N TRP A 138 6.04 -1.95 -0.78
CA TRP A 138 5.35 -3.11 -1.33
C TRP A 138 6.19 -3.67 -2.47
N LEU A 139 6.38 -4.98 -2.51
CA LEU A 139 6.99 -5.68 -3.64
C LEU A 139 5.90 -6.37 -4.45
N GLU A 140 6.13 -6.57 -5.73
CA GLU A 140 5.25 -7.29 -6.65
C GLU A 140 5.90 -8.64 -7.00
N HIS A 141 5.16 -9.73 -6.85
CA HIS A 141 5.69 -11.08 -7.06
C HIS A 141 4.62 -12.08 -7.53
N ASP A 142 5.09 -13.24 -7.97
CA ASP A 142 4.29 -14.43 -8.21
C ASP A 142 4.72 -15.53 -7.23
N PRO A 143 3.88 -15.95 -6.27
CA PRO A 143 4.23 -16.99 -5.29
C PRO A 143 4.74 -18.28 -5.94
N ARG A 144 4.28 -18.60 -7.16
CA ARG A 144 4.64 -19.83 -7.89
C ARG A 144 6.12 -19.91 -8.23
N ASP A 145 6.78 -18.77 -8.40
CA ASP A 145 8.21 -18.75 -8.67
C ASP A 145 9.01 -19.28 -7.48
N PHE A 146 8.48 -19.12 -6.26
CA PHE A 146 9.09 -19.59 -5.00
C PHE A 146 8.66 -21.01 -4.64
N GLY A 147 8.15 -21.80 -5.60
CA GLY A 147 7.69 -23.16 -5.35
C GLY A 147 6.44 -23.24 -4.46
N LEU A 148 5.81 -22.10 -4.18
CA LEU A 148 4.52 -22.06 -3.54
C LEU A 148 3.49 -22.34 -4.62
N GLN A 149 2.84 -23.51 -4.57
CA GLN A 149 1.55 -23.61 -5.25
C GLN A 149 0.63 -22.53 -4.66
N ARG A 150 -0.50 -22.21 -5.30
CA ARG A 150 -1.59 -21.59 -4.54
C ARG A 150 -2.06 -22.63 -3.51
N THR A 151 -1.33 -22.72 -2.43
CA THR A 151 -1.47 -23.68 -1.35
C THR A 151 -1.15 -22.93 -0.08
N PHE A 152 -2.19 -22.74 0.72
CA PHE A 152 -2.07 -22.60 2.17
C PHE A 152 -1.30 -23.81 2.69
N PRO A 153 -0.14 -23.65 3.33
CA PRO A 153 0.63 -24.78 3.81
C PRO A 153 0.15 -25.20 5.20
N MET A 154 -0.31 -26.46 5.33
CA MET A 154 -0.17 -27.24 6.56
C MET A 154 1.17 -27.98 6.51
N PRO A 155 1.97 -27.99 7.61
CA PRO A 155 2.20 -29.28 8.27
C PRO A 155 2.50 -29.22 9.79
N GLY A 156 1.80 -30.08 10.54
CA GLY A 156 2.37 -30.96 11.58
C GLY A 156 3.22 -30.38 12.73
N GLY A 157 2.55 -30.10 13.85
CA GLY A 157 2.98 -30.50 15.20
C GLY A 157 4.07 -29.69 15.92
N ARG A 158 3.67 -28.66 16.71
CA ARG A 158 4.26 -28.30 18.03
C ARG A 158 3.45 -27.21 18.77
N PRO A 159 3.69 -26.99 20.08
CA PRO A 159 2.67 -27.01 21.12
C PRO A 159 1.85 -25.73 21.26
N VAL A 160 0.62 -25.95 21.71
CA VAL A 160 -0.48 -25.02 22.01
C VAL A 160 -0.04 -23.86 22.92
N PRO A 161 -0.32 -22.59 22.56
CA PRO A 161 -0.52 -21.54 23.54
C PRO A 161 -1.97 -21.59 24.02
N GLU A 162 -2.16 -21.75 25.33
CA GLU A 162 -3.49 -21.73 25.95
C GLU A 162 -4.22 -20.42 25.63
N THR A 163 -5.44 -20.54 25.09
CA THR A 163 -6.51 -19.53 24.93
C THR A 163 -6.39 -18.50 23.78
N GLY A 164 -7.27 -18.67 22.77
CA GLY A 164 -8.05 -17.57 22.17
C GLY A 164 -7.36 -16.55 21.26
N ALA A 165 -6.19 -16.83 20.69
CA ALA A 165 -5.51 -15.89 19.81
C ALA A 165 -5.95 -16.01 18.35
N MET A 166 -6.96 -15.22 17.96
CA MET A 166 -7.37 -15.07 16.56
C MET A 166 -6.23 -14.48 15.70
N ARG A 167 -5.80 -15.21 14.68
CA ARG A 167 -4.89 -14.78 13.61
C ARG A 167 -5.70 -14.68 12.29
N THR A 168 -5.26 -13.85 11.37
CA THR A 168 -5.94 -12.88 10.49
C THR A 168 -6.31 -13.34 9.05
N GLY A 169 -7.37 -12.82 8.41
CA GLY A 169 -7.66 -13.08 6.97
C GLY A 169 -8.05 -14.53 6.60
N PHE A 170 -8.67 -14.74 5.42
CA PHE A 170 -9.17 -16.05 4.94
C PHE A 170 -8.14 -17.19 5.11
N SER A 171 -6.89 -16.87 4.75
CA SER A 171 -5.69 -17.69 4.89
C SER A 171 -5.33 -18.15 6.30
N GLU A 172 -5.51 -17.29 7.30
CA GLU A 172 -5.13 -17.61 8.70
C GLU A 172 -6.34 -18.05 9.54
N ALA A 173 -7.58 -17.84 9.06
CA ALA A 173 -8.77 -18.45 9.64
C ALA A 173 -8.84 -19.97 9.38
N TRP A 174 -8.40 -20.42 8.21
CA TRP A 174 -8.19 -21.84 7.89
C TRP A 174 -7.24 -22.54 8.87
N LEU A 175 -6.20 -21.83 9.34
CA LEU A 175 -5.23 -22.38 10.30
C LEU A 175 -5.83 -22.62 11.69
N THR A 176 -6.88 -21.88 12.07
CA THR A 176 -7.57 -22.05 13.36
C THR A 176 -8.68 -23.11 13.31
N ASP A 177 -9.25 -23.40 12.15
CA ASP A 177 -10.36 -24.36 11.99
C ASP A 177 -9.92 -25.82 12.21
N ALA A 178 -8.73 -26.19 11.72
CA ALA A 178 -8.15 -27.52 11.97
C ALA A 178 -7.90 -27.84 13.46
N GLU A 179 -7.99 -26.84 14.35
CA GLU A 179 -7.79 -26.98 15.79
C GLU A 179 -9.10 -27.15 16.58
N ASP A 180 -10.25 -26.71 16.04
CA ASP A 180 -11.55 -26.70 16.76
C ASP A 180 -12.75 -27.31 16.01
N ASP A 181 -12.61 -27.69 14.73
CA ASP A 181 -13.64 -28.35 13.88
C ASP A 181 -15.00 -27.64 13.94
N SER A 182 -14.97 -26.31 14.01
CA SER A 182 -16.17 -25.51 14.28
C SER A 182 -16.85 -24.99 13.01
N TYR A 183 -16.19 -25.05 11.86
CA TYR A 183 -16.68 -24.56 10.58
C TYR A 183 -16.46 -25.60 9.48
N ASP A 184 -17.41 -25.73 8.56
CA ASP A 184 -17.26 -26.66 7.44
C ASP A 184 -16.54 -25.95 6.30
N LEU A 185 -15.22 -25.80 6.40
CA LEU A 185 -14.42 -25.24 5.30
C LEU A 185 -14.10 -26.30 4.22
N SER A 186 -14.66 -27.51 4.29
CA SER A 186 -14.38 -28.59 3.31
C SER A 186 -14.76 -28.22 1.89
N TRP A 187 -15.74 -27.32 1.72
CA TRP A 187 -16.11 -26.78 0.41
C TRP A 187 -14.95 -26.07 -0.29
N PHE A 188 -13.98 -25.54 0.47
CA PHE A 188 -12.82 -24.85 -0.07
C PHE A 188 -11.88 -25.81 -0.79
N ASP A 189 -11.64 -26.99 -0.22
CA ASP A 189 -10.82 -28.05 -0.84
C ASP A 189 -11.47 -28.62 -2.11
N GLU A 190 -12.80 -28.56 -2.18
CA GLU A 190 -13.58 -29.01 -3.33
C GLU A 190 -13.72 -27.95 -4.44
N LEU A 191 -13.23 -26.72 -4.21
CA LEU A 191 -13.37 -25.66 -5.21
C LEU A 191 -12.59 -25.97 -6.50
N PRO A 192 -13.21 -25.80 -7.67
CA PRO A 192 -12.51 -25.86 -8.94
C PRO A 192 -11.34 -24.86 -9.02
N GLU A 193 -10.22 -25.26 -9.61
CA GLU A 193 -9.10 -24.34 -9.84
C GLU A 193 -9.49 -23.15 -10.73
N ALA A 194 -10.28 -23.41 -11.77
CA ALA A 194 -10.73 -22.40 -12.71
C ALA A 194 -11.79 -21.47 -12.09
N ASP A 195 -11.64 -20.16 -12.28
CA ASP A 195 -12.43 -19.16 -11.56
C ASP A 195 -13.93 -19.25 -11.87
N ARG A 196 -14.33 -19.45 -13.13
CA ARG A 196 -15.75 -19.47 -13.52
C ARG A 196 -16.56 -20.60 -12.86
N PRO A 197 -16.11 -21.87 -12.88
CA PRO A 197 -16.80 -22.93 -12.15
C PRO A 197 -16.72 -22.75 -10.62
N ALA A 198 -15.62 -22.22 -10.07
CA ALA A 198 -15.52 -21.90 -8.65
C ALA A 198 -16.56 -20.83 -8.23
N ILE A 199 -16.69 -19.75 -9.00
CA ILE A 199 -17.69 -18.69 -8.78
C ILE A 199 -19.12 -19.28 -8.79
N ALA A 200 -19.40 -20.23 -9.68
CA ALA A 200 -20.71 -20.87 -9.75
C ALA A 200 -20.98 -21.74 -8.50
N MET A 201 -19.99 -22.49 -8.04
CA MET A 201 -20.08 -23.30 -6.83
C MET A 201 -20.27 -22.43 -5.57
N LEU A 202 -19.46 -21.38 -5.41
CA LEU A 202 -19.55 -20.43 -4.29
C LEU A 202 -20.92 -19.76 -4.19
N ARG A 203 -21.51 -19.37 -5.34
CA ARG A 203 -22.89 -18.86 -5.37
C ARG A 203 -23.92 -19.90 -4.95
N GLY A 204 -23.70 -21.17 -5.27
CA GLY A 204 -24.54 -22.27 -4.83
C GLY A 204 -24.48 -22.45 -3.32
N LEU A 205 -23.29 -22.46 -2.74
CA LEU A 205 -23.07 -22.56 -1.29
C LEU A 205 -23.74 -21.39 -0.55
N LEU A 206 -23.46 -20.16 -0.97
CA LEU A 206 -24.05 -18.93 -0.40
C LEU A 206 -25.58 -18.87 -0.52
N ALA A 207 -26.21 -19.66 -1.38
CA ALA A 207 -27.67 -19.72 -1.47
C ALA A 207 -28.32 -20.59 -0.38
N THR A 208 -27.55 -21.51 0.22
CA THR A 208 -28.08 -22.53 1.13
C THR A 208 -27.41 -22.57 2.49
N ASP A 209 -26.18 -22.07 2.59
CA ASP A 209 -25.41 -22.11 3.84
C ASP A 209 -26.03 -21.18 4.89
N PRO A 210 -26.40 -21.68 6.08
CA PRO A 210 -26.96 -20.86 7.15
C PRO A 210 -25.90 -20.25 8.09
N ASP A 211 -24.64 -20.73 8.07
CA ASP A 211 -23.64 -20.31 9.05
C ASP A 211 -23.01 -18.96 8.67
N PRO A 212 -23.13 -17.92 9.52
CA PRO A 212 -22.61 -16.60 9.18
C PRO A 212 -21.11 -16.57 8.90
N ILE A 213 -20.33 -17.42 9.57
CA ILE A 213 -18.87 -17.40 9.48
C ILE A 213 -18.42 -18.16 8.23
N ASP A 214 -19.03 -19.30 7.91
CA ASP A 214 -18.78 -19.99 6.64
C ASP A 214 -19.12 -19.10 5.46
N ARG A 215 -20.28 -18.42 5.53
CA ARG A 215 -20.72 -17.46 4.51
C ARG A 215 -19.73 -16.31 4.34
N HIS A 216 -19.15 -15.78 5.41
CA HIS A 216 -18.11 -14.74 5.30
C HIS A 216 -16.94 -15.21 4.46
N PHE A 217 -16.44 -16.42 4.74
CA PHE A 217 -15.32 -16.99 4.00
C PHE A 217 -15.71 -17.27 2.54
N GLN A 218 -16.90 -17.82 2.30
CA GLN A 218 -17.41 -18.03 0.94
C GLN A 218 -17.52 -16.71 0.16
N PHE A 219 -18.01 -15.62 0.78
CA PHE A 219 -18.04 -14.30 0.16
C PHE A 219 -16.63 -13.77 -0.12
N ALA A 220 -15.71 -13.89 0.84
CA ALA A 220 -14.33 -13.41 0.67
C ALA A 220 -13.64 -14.09 -0.52
N GLU A 221 -13.79 -15.40 -0.68
CA GLU A 221 -13.25 -16.14 -1.82
C GLU A 221 -13.99 -15.79 -3.12
N LEU A 222 -15.33 -15.66 -3.09
CA LEU A 222 -16.12 -15.24 -4.26
C LEU A 222 -15.67 -13.87 -4.77
N GLU A 223 -15.48 -12.90 -3.88
CA GLU A 223 -14.98 -11.57 -4.17
C GLU A 223 -13.58 -11.62 -4.81
N ALA A 224 -12.67 -12.42 -4.26
CA ALA A 224 -11.32 -12.59 -4.79
C ALA A 224 -11.34 -13.15 -6.23
N ARG A 225 -12.17 -14.18 -6.48
CA ARG A 225 -12.32 -14.80 -7.80
C ARG A 225 -12.94 -13.87 -8.83
N LEU A 226 -13.99 -13.15 -8.45
CA LEU A 226 -14.64 -12.15 -9.33
C LEU A 226 -13.68 -11.01 -9.67
N TYR A 227 -12.92 -10.52 -8.70
CA TYR A 227 -11.96 -9.44 -8.94
C TYR A 227 -10.76 -9.88 -9.80
N ARG A 228 -10.36 -11.17 -9.72
CA ARG A 228 -9.38 -11.76 -10.62
C ARG A 228 -9.88 -11.81 -12.07
N CYS A 229 -11.17 -12.09 -12.25
CA CYS A 229 -11.83 -12.13 -13.56
C CYS A 229 -12.10 -10.76 -14.19
N ARG A 230 -11.76 -9.64 -13.52
CA ARG A 230 -12.10 -8.27 -13.96
C ARG A 230 -11.70 -7.91 -15.39
N ASP A 231 -10.62 -8.52 -15.88
CA ASP A 231 -10.05 -8.25 -17.21
C ASP A 231 -10.45 -9.35 -18.22
N LEU A 232 -11.21 -10.37 -17.79
CA LEU A 232 -11.62 -11.51 -18.63
C LEU A 232 -13.00 -11.32 -19.27
N TYR A 233 -13.91 -10.61 -18.60
CA TYR A 233 -15.25 -10.31 -19.13
C TYR A 233 -15.86 -9.07 -18.49
N ASP A 234 -16.63 -8.31 -19.27
CA ASP A 234 -17.12 -6.97 -18.89
C ASP A 234 -17.97 -6.95 -17.61
N SER A 235 -18.74 -8.02 -17.35
CA SER A 235 -19.62 -8.10 -16.18
C SER A 235 -18.89 -8.45 -14.87
N ALA A 236 -17.63 -8.90 -14.92
CA ALA A 236 -16.92 -9.40 -13.74
C ALA A 236 -16.86 -8.37 -12.60
N LEU A 237 -16.67 -7.11 -12.97
CA LEU A 237 -16.56 -6.00 -12.04
C LEU A 237 -17.90 -5.53 -11.46
N ASP A 238 -18.99 -5.69 -12.20
CA ASP A 238 -20.35 -5.43 -11.72
C ASP A 238 -20.83 -6.59 -10.83
N GLU A 239 -20.47 -7.83 -11.17
CA GLU A 239 -20.69 -9.01 -10.35
C GLU A 239 -19.92 -8.92 -9.03
N PHE A 240 -18.66 -8.47 -9.07
CA PHE A 240 -17.88 -8.15 -7.87
C PHE A 240 -18.57 -7.08 -7.00
N ASP A 241 -18.99 -5.97 -7.61
CA ASP A 241 -19.71 -4.90 -6.88
C ASP A 241 -21.02 -5.41 -6.26
N GLY A 242 -21.68 -6.39 -6.90
CA GLY A 242 -22.85 -7.08 -6.38
C GLY A 242 -22.54 -7.97 -5.18
N ALA A 243 -21.51 -8.81 -5.30
CA ALA A 243 -21.08 -9.72 -4.22
C ALA A 243 -20.68 -8.95 -2.96
N CYS A 244 -19.87 -7.89 -3.07
CA CYS A 244 -19.49 -7.06 -1.92
C CYS A 244 -20.69 -6.41 -1.21
N LYS A 245 -21.74 -6.03 -1.96
CA LYS A 245 -22.96 -5.48 -1.35
C LYS A 245 -23.79 -6.54 -0.63
N GLN A 246 -23.84 -7.75 -1.16
CA GLN A 246 -24.50 -8.87 -0.50
C GLN A 246 -23.76 -9.25 0.78
N HIS A 247 -22.43 -9.32 0.72
CA HIS A 247 -21.60 -9.57 1.89
C HIS A 247 -21.75 -8.50 2.96
N ASP A 248 -21.73 -7.20 2.59
CA ASP A 248 -21.96 -6.10 3.55
C ASP A 248 -23.35 -6.15 4.20
N ALA A 249 -24.38 -6.58 3.46
CA ALA A 249 -25.74 -6.71 3.98
C ALA A 249 -25.88 -7.79 5.06
N GLU A 250 -24.92 -8.73 5.14
CA GLU A 250 -24.87 -9.78 6.15
C GLU A 250 -23.87 -9.48 7.27
N MET A 251 -23.10 -8.39 7.14
CA MET A 251 -21.91 -8.18 7.96
C MET A 251 -22.20 -7.93 9.44
N GLU A 252 -23.35 -7.36 9.81
CA GLU A 252 -23.74 -7.27 11.22
C GLU A 252 -23.83 -8.65 11.87
N THR A 253 -24.54 -9.59 11.26
CA THR A 253 -24.72 -10.94 11.78
C THR A 253 -23.40 -11.70 11.81
N ILE A 254 -22.59 -11.53 10.77
CA ILE A 254 -21.24 -12.10 10.68
C ILE A 254 -20.34 -11.57 11.81
N CYS A 255 -20.32 -10.25 12.02
CA CYS A 255 -19.54 -9.62 13.08
C CYS A 255 -20.01 -10.04 14.48
N GLU A 256 -21.32 -10.20 14.70
CA GLU A 256 -21.85 -10.75 15.96
C GLU A 256 -21.32 -12.17 16.21
N ALA A 257 -21.35 -13.04 15.19
CA ALA A 257 -20.80 -14.39 15.29
C ALA A 257 -19.29 -14.38 15.59
N PHE A 258 -18.53 -13.50 14.94
CA PHE A 258 -17.09 -13.31 15.23
C PHE A 258 -16.84 -12.86 16.66
N MET A 259 -17.62 -11.92 17.17
CA MET A 259 -17.49 -11.44 18.54
C MET A 259 -17.84 -12.52 19.56
N VAL A 260 -18.86 -13.34 19.30
CA VAL A 260 -19.21 -14.49 20.15
C VAL A 260 -18.07 -15.49 20.20
N LYS A 261 -17.48 -15.82 19.04
CA LYS A 261 -16.44 -16.85 18.99
C LYS A 261 -15.08 -16.36 19.47
N TRP A 262 -14.64 -15.20 18.98
CA TRP A 262 -13.26 -14.74 19.12
C TRP A 262 -13.12 -13.46 19.94
N SER A 263 -14.23 -12.84 20.34
CA SER A 263 -14.24 -11.50 20.99
C SER A 263 -13.48 -10.43 20.18
N LYS A 264 -13.29 -10.70 18.89
CA LYS A 264 -12.53 -9.94 17.91
C LYS A 264 -13.13 -10.18 16.54
N VAL A 265 -12.96 -9.21 15.65
CA VAL A 265 -13.40 -9.28 14.25
C VAL A 265 -12.16 -9.40 13.35
N PRO A 266 -12.14 -10.35 12.39
CA PRO A 266 -11.04 -10.50 11.45
C PRO A 266 -10.89 -9.30 10.52
N LEU A 267 -9.84 -9.34 9.70
CA LEU A 267 -9.69 -8.42 8.58
C LEU A 267 -10.88 -8.58 7.61
N LEU A 268 -11.69 -7.54 7.48
CA LEU A 268 -12.79 -7.47 6.51
C LEU A 268 -12.30 -6.81 5.21
N GLU A 269 -11.63 -7.60 4.36
CA GLU A 269 -10.97 -7.14 3.12
C GLU A 269 -11.93 -6.43 2.15
N THR A 270 -13.22 -6.81 2.15
CA THR A 270 -14.30 -6.22 1.34
C THR A 270 -14.32 -4.68 1.43
N TYR A 271 -14.21 -4.11 2.64
CA TYR A 271 -14.27 -2.66 2.83
C TYR A 271 -13.05 -1.94 2.25
N ARG A 272 -11.86 -2.55 2.41
CA ARG A 272 -10.62 -2.03 1.82
C ARG A 272 -10.71 -2.05 0.29
N GLN A 273 -11.09 -3.18 -0.28
CA GLN A 273 -11.16 -3.35 -1.74
C GLN A 273 -12.22 -2.45 -2.38
N MET A 274 -13.40 -2.34 -1.77
CA MET A 274 -14.43 -1.43 -2.26
C MET A 274 -14.01 0.03 -2.16
N ALA A 275 -13.37 0.45 -1.07
CA ALA A 275 -12.82 1.81 -0.98
C ALA A 275 -11.76 2.09 -2.06
N ILE A 276 -10.84 1.15 -2.34
CA ILE A 276 -9.88 1.26 -3.47
C ILE A 276 -10.62 1.44 -4.79
N ARG A 277 -11.62 0.61 -5.03
CA ARG A 277 -12.35 0.57 -6.29
C ARG A 277 -13.14 1.85 -6.54
N GLN A 278 -13.87 2.34 -5.54
CA GLN A 278 -14.62 3.60 -5.67
C GLN A 278 -13.69 4.80 -5.81
N GLN A 279 -12.53 4.79 -5.14
CA GLN A 279 -11.48 5.77 -5.36
C GLN A 279 -10.99 5.77 -6.82
N LYS A 280 -10.79 4.61 -7.45
CA LYS A 280 -10.41 4.52 -8.87
C LYS A 280 -11.50 5.09 -9.80
N LYS A 281 -12.78 4.86 -9.48
CA LYS A 281 -13.94 5.46 -10.15
C LYS A 281 -14.11 6.97 -9.89
N LYS A 282 -13.31 7.54 -8.98
CA LYS A 282 -13.45 8.91 -8.45
C LYS A 282 -14.81 9.17 -7.79
N ASP A 283 -15.50 8.11 -7.38
CA ASP A 283 -16.69 8.21 -6.55
C ASP A 283 -16.25 8.34 -5.09
N TRP A 284 -16.00 9.58 -4.69
CA TRP A 284 -15.51 9.88 -3.35
C TRP A 284 -16.58 9.68 -2.28
N ASN A 285 -17.87 9.79 -2.63
CA ASN A 285 -18.97 9.51 -1.70
C ASN A 285 -19.02 8.02 -1.37
N ALA A 286 -19.02 7.16 -2.40
CA ALA A 286 -19.01 5.72 -2.18
C ALA A 286 -17.71 5.25 -1.50
N CYS A 287 -16.55 5.82 -1.89
CA CYS A 287 -15.28 5.54 -1.22
C CYS A 287 -15.32 5.89 0.27
N LEU A 288 -15.91 7.03 0.63
CA LEU A 288 -16.06 7.45 2.01
C LEU A 288 -16.97 6.48 2.76
N TRP A 289 -18.12 6.16 2.18
CA TRP A 289 -19.10 5.26 2.78
C TRP A 289 -18.51 3.88 3.09
N TRP A 290 -17.83 3.23 2.14
CA TRP A 290 -17.21 1.92 2.36
C TRP A 290 -16.14 1.96 3.45
N ALA A 291 -15.34 3.03 3.51
CA ALA A 291 -14.33 3.18 4.56
C ALA A 291 -14.96 3.42 5.95
N GLU A 292 -15.99 4.26 6.05
CA GLU A 292 -16.69 4.52 7.31
C GLU A 292 -17.48 3.30 7.79
N ARG A 293 -18.06 2.55 6.85
CA ARG A 293 -18.79 1.31 7.13
C ARG A 293 -17.88 0.23 7.74
N GLY A 294 -16.72 -0.04 7.14
CA GLY A 294 -15.76 -0.98 7.70
C GLY A 294 -15.26 -0.55 9.09
N LEU A 295 -14.96 0.75 9.27
CA LEU A 295 -14.58 1.29 10.58
C LEU A 295 -15.68 1.12 11.63
N ALA A 296 -16.95 1.28 11.25
CA ALA A 296 -18.07 1.11 12.16
C ALA A 296 -18.26 -0.34 12.61
N LEU A 297 -17.94 -1.31 11.74
CA LEU A 297 -18.14 -2.74 12.02
C LEU A 297 -17.08 -3.32 12.95
N TYR A 298 -15.83 -2.90 12.82
CA TYR A 298 -14.75 -3.52 13.60
C TYR A 298 -13.67 -2.60 14.11
N GLY A 299 -13.79 -1.27 13.96
CA GLY A 299 -12.74 -0.32 14.36
C GLY A 299 -12.17 -0.57 15.77
N ASP A 300 -13.04 -0.77 16.76
CA ASP A 300 -12.62 -1.02 18.15
C ASP A 300 -12.40 -2.51 18.47
N ALA A 301 -12.96 -3.40 17.65
CA ALA A 301 -12.96 -4.85 17.83
C ALA A 301 -11.99 -5.59 16.90
N ALA A 302 -11.18 -4.87 16.12
CA ALA A 302 -10.31 -5.44 15.10
C ALA A 302 -9.28 -6.38 15.73
N ALA A 303 -9.06 -7.52 15.07
CA ALA A 303 -7.91 -8.37 15.32
C ALA A 303 -6.60 -7.71 14.83
N ARG A 304 -6.71 -6.84 13.82
CA ARG A 304 -5.61 -6.10 13.19
C ARG A 304 -5.80 -4.59 13.28
N GLU A 305 -5.00 -3.92 14.10
CA GLU A 305 -5.05 -2.46 14.25
C GLU A 305 -4.64 -1.72 12.96
N ASP A 306 -3.72 -2.29 12.19
CA ASP A 306 -3.23 -1.71 10.93
C ASP A 306 -4.30 -1.72 9.82
N ALA A 307 -5.22 -2.69 9.83
CA ALA A 307 -6.39 -2.71 8.96
C ALA A 307 -7.32 -1.51 9.21
N VAL A 308 -7.49 -1.15 10.49
CA VAL A 308 -8.24 0.05 10.90
C VAL A 308 -7.53 1.30 10.42
N GLU A 309 -6.20 1.36 10.54
CA GLU A 309 -5.43 2.50 10.03
C GLU A 309 -5.58 2.71 8.52
N ASP A 310 -5.59 1.64 7.72
CA ASP A 310 -5.78 1.74 6.26
C ASP A 310 -7.15 2.36 5.93
N LEU A 311 -8.22 1.85 6.55
CA LEU A 311 -9.56 2.42 6.36
C LEU A 311 -9.66 3.88 6.84
N LEU A 312 -9.02 4.24 7.96
CA LEU A 312 -8.92 5.63 8.41
C LEU A 312 -8.23 6.53 7.37
N LYS A 313 -7.11 6.06 6.80
CA LYS A 313 -6.37 6.79 5.75
C LYS A 313 -7.27 7.02 4.52
N ARG A 314 -8.03 6.01 4.10
CA ARG A 314 -8.96 6.09 2.96
C ARG A 314 -10.12 7.03 3.22
N ARG A 315 -10.79 6.90 4.37
CA ARG A 315 -11.87 7.80 4.82
C ARG A 315 -11.42 9.25 4.79
N ASN A 316 -10.28 9.54 5.42
CA ASN A 316 -9.76 10.91 5.50
C ASN A 316 -9.44 11.49 4.11
N ARG A 317 -8.87 10.68 3.21
CA ARG A 317 -8.60 11.08 1.83
C ARG A 317 -9.90 11.36 1.05
N ALA A 318 -10.90 10.50 1.19
CA ALA A 318 -12.19 10.69 0.53
C ALA A 318 -12.89 11.97 1.02
N ARG A 319 -12.88 12.21 2.33
CA ARG A 319 -13.41 13.43 2.96
C ARG A 319 -12.72 14.68 2.43
N GLN A 320 -11.38 14.71 2.42
CA GLN A 320 -10.62 15.82 1.83
C GLN A 320 -10.97 16.07 0.36
N LYS A 321 -11.24 15.01 -0.41
CA LYS A 321 -11.63 15.14 -1.82
C LYS A 321 -13.03 15.71 -1.98
N LEU A 322 -13.96 15.39 -1.10
CA LEU A 322 -15.31 15.96 -1.09
C LEU A 322 -15.30 17.42 -0.61
N GLU A 323 -14.52 17.74 0.42
CA GLU A 323 -14.35 19.09 0.95
C GLU A 323 -13.64 20.04 -0.02
N ALA A 324 -12.79 19.52 -0.90
CA ALA A 324 -12.10 20.30 -1.94
C ALA A 324 -13.00 20.67 -3.14
N VAL A 325 -14.27 20.23 -3.19
CA VAL A 325 -15.18 20.43 -4.32
C VAL A 325 -15.98 21.76 -4.36
N PRO A 326 -16.08 22.64 -3.33
CA PRO A 326 -16.94 23.83 -3.46
C PRO A 326 -16.19 25.06 -4.01
N LEU A 327 -16.27 25.27 -5.35
CA LEU A 327 -16.38 26.59 -6.03
C LEU A 327 -16.45 26.50 -7.57
N ALA A 328 -16.86 25.36 -8.14
CA ALA A 328 -17.04 25.23 -9.58
C ALA A 328 -18.52 25.02 -9.94
N LYS A 329 -19.17 26.12 -10.33
CA LYS A 329 -20.35 26.21 -11.20
C LYS A 329 -21.72 25.97 -10.55
N SER A 330 -22.31 27.01 -9.95
CA SER A 330 -23.75 27.24 -10.10
C SER A 330 -23.98 28.00 -11.42
N LYS A 331 -24.44 27.30 -12.45
CA LYS A 331 -25.02 27.94 -13.64
C LYS A 331 -26.51 28.15 -13.36
N SER A 332 -26.93 29.39 -13.15
CA SER A 332 -28.35 29.75 -13.19
C SER A 332 -28.88 29.64 -14.63
N PRO A 333 -30.18 29.34 -14.83
CA PRO A 333 -30.72 28.96 -16.14
C PRO A 333 -30.94 30.19 -17.03
N VAL A 334 -30.56 30.07 -18.30
CA VAL A 334 -30.82 31.08 -19.34
C VAL A 334 -32.21 30.83 -19.92
N VAL A 335 -33.14 31.77 -19.70
CA VAL A 335 -34.40 31.91 -20.45
C VAL A 335 -34.11 32.79 -21.67
N PRO A 336 -34.59 32.46 -22.89
CA PRO A 336 -34.31 33.26 -24.07
C PRO A 336 -35.22 34.50 -24.13
N VAL A 337 -34.63 35.67 -24.34
CA VAL A 337 -35.36 36.93 -24.55
C VAL A 337 -35.48 37.21 -26.05
N GLY A 338 -36.72 37.32 -26.52
CA GLY A 338 -37.05 37.97 -27.78
C GLY A 338 -37.15 39.50 -27.60
N SER A 339 -36.30 40.22 -28.33
CA SER A 339 -36.52 41.52 -29.00
C SER A 339 -37.50 42.54 -28.40
N ALA A 340 -36.97 43.70 -27.97
CA ALA A 340 -37.20 44.99 -28.65
C ALA A 340 -36.38 46.15 -28.01
N SER A 341 -35.88 47.00 -28.90
CA SER A 341 -35.20 48.30 -28.76
C SER A 341 -35.63 49.15 -27.55
N SER A 342 -34.78 49.94 -26.88
CA SER A 342 -34.12 51.12 -27.46
C SER A 342 -33.40 51.93 -26.36
N VAL A 343 -32.51 52.81 -26.81
CA VAL A 343 -31.90 54.00 -26.16
C VAL A 343 -30.46 53.83 -25.66
N VAL A 344 -29.64 54.69 -26.26
CA VAL A 344 -28.20 54.83 -26.23
C VAL A 344 -27.76 55.60 -24.98
N VAL A 345 -26.80 55.07 -24.23
CA VAL A 345 -25.85 55.87 -23.46
C VAL A 345 -24.45 55.33 -23.75
N VAL A 346 -23.67 56.12 -24.48
CA VAL A 346 -22.24 55.86 -24.70
C VAL A 346 -21.53 56.17 -23.39
N ALA A 347 -21.26 55.14 -22.59
CA ALA A 347 -20.34 55.20 -21.47
C ALA A 347 -19.09 54.40 -21.83
N ALA A 348 -17.95 55.08 -21.79
CA ALA A 348 -16.64 54.51 -22.02
C ALA A 348 -16.44 53.22 -21.19
N ARG A 349 -15.86 52.20 -21.83
CA ARG A 349 -15.33 51.01 -21.13
C ARG A 349 -14.31 51.46 -20.09
N ALA A 350 -14.72 51.55 -18.84
CA ALA A 350 -13.82 51.50 -17.72
C ALA A 350 -13.33 50.05 -17.61
N SER A 351 -12.08 49.82 -18.04
CA SER A 351 -11.33 48.62 -17.65
C SER A 351 -11.40 48.51 -16.12
N ALA A 352 -11.81 47.34 -15.62
CA ALA A 352 -11.71 47.03 -14.20
C ALA A 352 -10.27 47.33 -13.73
N PRO A 353 -10.06 47.97 -12.57
CA PRO A 353 -8.74 48.35 -12.12
C PRO A 353 -7.93 47.09 -11.92
N ALA A 354 -6.87 46.98 -12.71
CA ALA A 354 -5.90 45.92 -12.55
C ALA A 354 -5.20 46.18 -11.21
N ASP A 355 -5.32 45.26 -10.26
CA ASP A 355 -4.86 45.38 -8.89
C ASP A 355 -3.31 45.53 -8.91
N LEU A 356 -2.80 46.77 -8.92
CA LEU A 356 -1.38 47.08 -8.96
C LEU A 356 -0.78 46.93 -7.54
N GLU A 357 0.35 46.23 -7.44
CA GLU A 357 1.17 46.22 -6.22
C GLU A 357 2.50 46.97 -6.45
N ILE A 358 2.89 47.80 -5.48
CA ILE A 358 4.20 48.46 -5.45
C ILE A 358 5.18 47.55 -4.73
N LEU A 359 6.34 47.29 -5.35
CA LEU A 359 7.43 46.49 -4.81
C LEU A 359 8.74 47.29 -4.81
N VAL A 360 9.63 46.99 -3.86
CA VAL A 360 10.95 47.62 -3.76
C VAL A 360 12.00 46.71 -4.40
N CYS A 361 12.83 47.28 -5.27
CA CYS A 361 13.94 46.57 -5.91
C CYS A 361 15.10 46.35 -4.92
N GLY A 362 15.51 45.10 -4.71
CA GLY A 362 16.64 44.76 -3.83
C GLY A 362 18.02 45.22 -4.33
N ARG A 363 18.12 45.79 -5.54
CA ARG A 363 19.39 46.24 -6.13
C ARG A 363 19.54 47.77 -6.17
N CYS A 364 18.53 48.49 -6.65
CA CYS A 364 18.58 49.96 -6.73
C CYS A 364 17.75 50.65 -5.64
N ASN A 365 17.05 49.87 -4.80
CA ASN A 365 16.13 50.37 -3.78
C ASN A 365 14.98 51.25 -4.30
N GLY A 366 14.76 51.28 -5.62
CA GLY A 366 13.66 51.99 -6.25
C GLY A 366 12.36 51.19 -6.21
N GLU A 367 11.25 51.90 -6.11
CA GLU A 367 9.90 51.34 -6.17
C GLU A 367 9.48 51.08 -7.62
N PHE A 368 8.74 49.99 -7.85
CA PHE A 368 8.16 49.69 -9.15
C PHE A 368 6.81 49.00 -9.00
N GLU A 369 5.90 49.32 -9.91
CA GLU A 369 4.54 48.79 -9.93
C GLU A 369 4.44 47.56 -10.83
N ARG A 370 3.61 46.61 -10.42
CA ARG A 370 3.19 45.51 -11.30
C ARG A 370 1.78 45.04 -11.01
N LEU A 371 1.20 44.36 -11.97
CA LEU A 371 -0.06 43.62 -11.79
C LEU A 371 0.11 42.51 -10.76
N ARG A 372 -0.80 42.45 -9.79
CA ARG A 372 -0.83 41.39 -8.78
C ARG A 372 -1.12 40.04 -9.42
N VAL A 373 -0.11 39.18 -9.47
CA VAL A 373 -0.18 37.80 -9.97
C VAL A 373 0.19 36.81 -8.88
N ARG A 374 -0.45 35.63 -8.85
CA ARG A 374 -0.10 34.55 -7.91
C ARG A 374 1.26 33.97 -8.29
N GLY A 375 2.22 33.94 -7.35
CA GLY A 375 3.57 33.40 -7.58
C GLY A 375 4.67 34.16 -6.80
N ARG A 376 5.93 33.77 -7.00
CA ARG A 376 7.10 34.39 -6.32
C ARG A 376 7.22 35.86 -6.72
N LYS A 377 7.33 36.76 -5.72
CA LYS A 377 7.51 38.20 -5.97
C LYS A 377 8.91 38.49 -6.54
N PRO A 378 9.01 39.26 -7.64
CA PRO A 378 10.29 39.62 -8.23
C PRO A 378 11.07 40.50 -7.26
N GLN A 379 12.36 40.19 -7.10
CA GLN A 379 13.27 40.92 -6.21
C GLN A 379 13.95 42.11 -6.90
N LEU A 380 13.82 42.23 -8.22
CA LEU A 380 14.47 43.26 -9.04
C LEU A 380 13.44 43.99 -9.90
N CYS A 381 13.59 45.31 -10.04
CA CYS A 381 12.80 46.10 -10.98
C CYS A 381 13.14 45.73 -12.44
N PRO A 382 12.27 46.08 -13.42
CA PRO A 382 12.50 45.76 -14.83
C PRO A 382 13.85 46.23 -15.37
N SER A 383 14.30 47.44 -14.99
CA SER A 383 15.59 47.99 -15.41
C SER A 383 16.78 47.20 -14.84
N CYS A 384 16.74 46.85 -13.55
CA CYS A 384 17.80 46.06 -12.92
C CYS A 384 17.82 44.59 -13.40
N ARG A 385 16.65 44.05 -13.79
CA ARG A 385 16.53 42.72 -14.38
C ARG A 385 17.09 42.68 -15.80
N ALA A 386 16.81 43.69 -16.62
CA ALA A 386 17.32 43.80 -17.99
C ALA A 386 18.84 44.02 -18.04
N ALA A 387 19.43 44.66 -17.03
CA ALA A 387 20.89 44.81 -16.91
C ALA A 387 21.61 43.56 -16.37
N SER A 388 20.88 42.50 -16.04
CA SER A 388 21.40 41.23 -15.52
C SER A 388 21.16 40.04 -16.46
N ALA A 389 20.48 40.28 -17.58
CA ALA A 389 20.33 39.35 -18.69
C ALA A 389 21.29 39.77 -19.81
#